data_AF-A0A8J7LCM7-F1
#
_entry.id   AF-A0A8J7LCM7-F1
#
_cell.length_a   1.000
_cell.length_b   1.000
_cell.length_c   1.000
_cell.angle_alpha   90.00
_cell.angle_beta   90.00
_cell.angle_gamma   90.00
#
_symmetry.space_group_name_H-M   'P 1'
#
loop_
_entity.id
_entity.type
_entity.pdbx_description
1 polymer ?
#
loop_
_entity_poly.entity_id
_entity_poly.type
_entity_poly.pdbx_seq_one_letter_code
_entity_poly.pdbx_strand_id
1 'polypeptide(L)'
;MRPTLCDTFKKRSSSTWNMLAKGRSVDCQIGEQTLTDINILQLKISHSSEIYNHTFSTNDEGLYGADWEWWFTDYRRKKWLGFLVQAKVIDFDTNSFKHLHYRKNSSSLYQCELLIKHALESQTRLIPLYCFYSNWYANYYPEDESYGCSILSAFAVRYLQSKKSKPKNLKFLLKYMTPWDKLVCCDGNQLADLPSRVLNNWKNLIRPIEEEIVGEIDETNSDILNYELPYYRSIYNNIQLLDKPPEYVQLLLDNELVDQPNLNPRTLTVFQERDRATDNNNESMDEENLGF
;
A
#
# COMPACT_ATOMS: atom_id res chain seq x y z
N MET A 1 12.70 -12.82 20.28
CA MET A 1 11.94 -11.57 20.07
C MET A 1 11.08 -11.70 18.81
N ARG A 2 9.77 -11.41 18.89
CA ARG A 2 8.87 -11.40 17.72
C ARG A 2 9.14 -10.11 16.90
N PRO A 3 9.15 -10.16 15.55
CA PRO A 3 9.43 -8.98 14.74
C PRO A 3 8.31 -7.93 14.88
N THR A 4 8.66 -6.65 14.76
CA THR A 4 7.68 -5.57 14.66
C THR A 4 7.04 -5.54 13.26
N LEU A 5 5.92 -4.83 13.10
CA LEU A 5 5.31 -4.65 11.77
C LEU A 5 6.28 -3.98 10.78
N CYS A 6 7.06 -3.01 11.26
CA CYS A 6 8.11 -2.35 10.48
C CYS A 6 9.18 -3.35 10.00
N ASP A 7 9.67 -4.22 10.89
CA ASP A 7 10.68 -5.23 10.53
C ASP A 7 10.13 -6.21 9.49
N THR A 8 8.88 -6.61 9.63
CA THR A 8 8.24 -7.50 8.67
C THR A 8 8.05 -6.82 7.32
N PHE A 9 7.62 -5.55 7.26
CA PHE A 9 7.55 -4.80 5.99
C PHE A 9 8.92 -4.70 5.31
N LYS A 10 9.99 -4.38 6.05
CA LYS A 10 11.36 -4.36 5.51
C LYS A 10 11.78 -5.71 4.95
N LYS A 11 11.59 -6.77 5.75
CA LYS A 11 11.91 -8.15 5.34
C LYS A 11 11.14 -8.56 4.09
N ARG A 12 9.88 -8.17 4.00
CA ARG A 12 9.00 -8.46 2.85
C ARG A 12 9.39 -7.70 1.60
N SER A 13 9.88 -6.47 1.74
CA SER A 13 10.49 -5.73 0.63
C SER A 13 11.73 -6.49 0.10
N SER A 14 12.70 -6.77 0.98
CA SER A 14 13.92 -7.51 0.59
C SER A 14 13.63 -8.90 0.01
N SER A 15 12.65 -9.60 0.54
CA SER A 15 12.27 -10.91 0.00
C SER A 15 11.61 -10.81 -1.38
N THR A 16 10.77 -9.79 -1.59
CA THR A 16 10.14 -9.53 -2.90
C THR A 16 11.19 -9.16 -3.94
N TRP A 17 12.15 -8.31 -3.56
CA TRP A 17 13.32 -7.99 -4.36
C TRP A 17 14.06 -9.26 -4.81
N ASN A 18 14.43 -10.11 -3.85
CA ASN A 18 15.16 -11.35 -4.10
C ASN A 18 14.35 -12.36 -4.95
N MET A 19 13.04 -12.42 -4.77
CA MET A 19 12.17 -13.28 -5.56
C MET A 19 12.08 -12.82 -7.01
N LEU A 20 11.94 -11.52 -7.24
CA LEU A 20 11.98 -10.93 -8.57
C LEU A 20 13.36 -11.06 -9.22
N ALA A 21 14.45 -10.91 -8.47
CA ALA A 21 15.81 -11.13 -8.96
C ALA A 21 16.01 -12.57 -9.46
N LYS A 22 15.53 -13.56 -8.70
CA LYS A 22 15.52 -14.97 -9.10
C LYS A 22 14.67 -15.17 -10.35
N GLY A 23 13.44 -14.65 -10.38
CA GLY A 23 12.57 -14.71 -11.56
C GLY A 23 13.26 -14.15 -12.80
N ARG A 24 13.89 -12.98 -12.70
CA ARG A 24 14.63 -12.33 -13.78
C ARG A 24 15.81 -13.16 -14.26
N SER A 25 16.54 -13.82 -13.36
CA SER A 25 17.70 -14.67 -13.70
C SER A 25 17.35 -15.91 -14.53
N VAL A 26 16.10 -16.34 -14.52
CA VAL A 26 15.59 -17.51 -15.25
C VAL A 26 14.48 -17.14 -16.24
N ASP A 27 14.33 -15.86 -16.56
CA ASP A 27 13.31 -15.32 -17.48
C ASP A 27 11.87 -15.76 -17.14
N CYS A 28 11.55 -15.76 -15.84
CA CYS A 28 10.23 -16.14 -15.33
C CYS A 28 9.56 -14.94 -14.63
N GLN A 29 8.68 -14.26 -15.36
CA GLN A 29 7.90 -13.14 -14.84
C GLN A 29 6.88 -13.62 -13.79
N ILE A 30 7.00 -13.07 -12.58
CA ILE A 30 6.05 -13.33 -11.49
C ILE A 30 4.92 -12.30 -11.58
N GLY A 31 3.67 -12.77 -11.48
CA GLY A 31 2.48 -11.93 -11.58
C GLY A 31 2.22 -11.08 -10.34
N GLU A 32 1.49 -9.97 -10.54
CA GLU A 32 1.07 -9.01 -9.50
C GLU A 32 0.34 -9.72 -8.37
N GLN A 33 -0.68 -10.50 -8.72
CA GLN A 33 -1.50 -11.30 -7.80
C GLN A 33 -0.67 -12.24 -6.93
N THR A 34 0.27 -12.98 -7.53
CA THR A 34 1.13 -13.93 -6.79
C THR A 34 2.01 -13.22 -5.76
N LEU A 35 2.60 -12.08 -6.13
CA LEU A 35 3.45 -11.29 -5.23
C LEU A 35 2.64 -10.72 -4.06
N THR A 36 1.42 -10.25 -4.33
CA THR A 36 0.50 -9.77 -3.30
C THR A 36 0.12 -10.90 -2.33
N ASP A 37 -0.28 -12.06 -2.85
CA ASP A 37 -0.69 -13.21 -2.03
C ASP A 37 0.45 -13.73 -1.15
N ILE A 38 1.68 -13.81 -1.69
CA ILE A 38 2.88 -14.20 -0.92
C ILE A 38 3.18 -13.18 0.18
N ASN A 39 3.07 -11.88 -0.10
CA ASN A 39 3.30 -10.85 0.89
C ASN A 39 2.27 -10.92 2.03
N ILE A 40 0.99 -11.07 1.71
CA ILE A 40 -0.09 -11.24 2.70
C ILE A 40 0.12 -12.48 3.55
N LEU A 41 0.41 -13.63 2.92
CA LEU A 41 0.64 -14.89 3.62
C LEU A 41 1.77 -14.74 4.65
N GLN A 42 2.89 -14.16 4.24
CA GLN A 42 4.06 -14.01 5.11
C GLN A 42 3.87 -12.96 6.21
N LEU A 43 3.10 -11.91 5.92
CA LEU A 43 2.62 -10.96 6.94
C LEU A 43 1.78 -11.71 8.00
N LYS A 44 0.79 -12.50 7.57
CA LYS A 44 -0.08 -13.27 8.47
C LYS A 44 0.67 -14.33 9.27
N ILE A 45 1.65 -15.01 8.68
CA ILE A 45 2.53 -15.96 9.40
C ILE A 45 3.33 -15.24 10.49
N SER A 46 3.88 -14.06 10.19
CA SER A 46 4.73 -13.32 11.14
C SER A 46 3.93 -12.65 12.27
N HIS A 47 2.65 -12.39 12.03
CA HIS A 47 1.77 -11.57 12.87
C HIS A 47 0.37 -12.19 13.00
N SER A 48 0.30 -13.49 13.30
CA SER A 48 -0.96 -14.27 13.22
C SER A 48 -2.08 -13.80 14.14
N SER A 49 -1.75 -13.10 15.23
CA SER A 49 -2.71 -12.52 16.19
C SER A 49 -2.99 -11.03 15.95
N GLU A 50 -2.32 -10.43 14.97
CA GLU A 50 -2.30 -8.97 14.72
C GLU A 50 -2.78 -8.64 13.32
N ILE A 51 -2.66 -9.57 12.37
CA ILE A 51 -3.05 -9.39 10.98
C ILE A 51 -4.24 -10.28 10.65
N TYR A 52 -5.36 -9.63 10.38
CA TYR A 52 -6.60 -10.25 9.96
C TYR A 52 -6.71 -10.07 8.45
N ASN A 53 -7.09 -11.13 7.74
CA ASN A 53 -7.12 -11.12 6.29
C ASN A 53 -8.22 -12.03 5.75
N HIS A 54 -8.93 -11.53 4.73
CA HIS A 54 -9.84 -12.29 3.90
C HIS A 54 -9.56 -11.99 2.43
N THR A 55 -9.50 -13.04 1.61
CA THR A 55 -9.29 -12.95 0.16
C THR A 55 -10.52 -13.50 -0.54
N PHE A 56 -11.14 -12.69 -1.40
CA PHE A 56 -12.38 -13.05 -2.09
C PHE A 56 -12.08 -13.81 -3.39
N SER A 57 -12.98 -14.72 -3.79
CA SER A 57 -12.83 -15.49 -5.02
C SER A 57 -13.02 -14.63 -6.28
N THR A 58 -12.26 -14.94 -7.33
CA THR A 58 -12.05 -14.19 -8.58
C THR A 58 -13.27 -13.93 -9.48
N ASN A 59 -14.49 -14.30 -9.10
CA ASN A 59 -15.64 -14.22 -10.00
C ASN A 59 -16.06 -12.77 -10.34
N ASP A 60 -15.65 -11.78 -9.55
CA ASP A 60 -15.97 -10.35 -9.77
C ASP A 60 -14.71 -9.44 -9.81
N GLU A 61 -13.58 -9.98 -10.28
CA GLU A 61 -12.26 -9.34 -10.20
C GLU A 61 -12.21 -7.91 -10.78
N GLY A 62 -11.70 -6.97 -9.97
CA GLY A 62 -11.14 -5.69 -10.43
C GLY A 62 -12.12 -4.68 -11.01
N LEU A 63 -13.43 -4.75 -10.70
CA LEU A 63 -14.40 -3.78 -11.22
C LEU A 63 -14.04 -2.33 -10.84
N TYR A 64 -13.46 -2.15 -9.64
CA TYR A 64 -13.15 -0.86 -9.04
C TYR A 64 -11.65 -0.51 -9.04
N GLY A 65 -10.82 -1.35 -9.66
CA GLY A 65 -9.41 -1.05 -9.91
C GLY A 65 -8.51 -1.06 -8.67
N ALA A 66 -8.85 -1.86 -7.65
CA ALA A 66 -8.06 -2.09 -6.45
C ALA A 66 -7.81 -3.58 -6.22
N ASP A 67 -6.59 -3.93 -5.79
CA ASP A 67 -6.22 -5.30 -5.45
C ASP A 67 -6.34 -5.55 -3.94
N TRP A 68 -6.18 -4.51 -3.12
CA TRP A 68 -6.02 -4.68 -1.69
C TRP A 68 -6.60 -3.49 -0.92
N GLU A 69 -7.34 -3.76 0.14
CA GLU A 69 -7.76 -2.76 1.11
C GLU A 69 -7.01 -2.96 2.44
N TRP A 70 -6.41 -1.89 2.96
CA TRP A 70 -5.65 -1.90 4.21
C TRP A 70 -6.36 -1.10 5.28
N TRP A 71 -6.49 -1.68 6.46
CA TRP A 71 -6.91 -0.98 7.67
C TRP A 71 -5.83 -1.03 8.72
N PHE A 72 -5.48 0.12 9.28
CA PHE A 72 -4.52 0.23 10.36
C PHE A 72 -5.25 0.60 11.64
N THR A 73 -4.93 -0.10 12.73
CA THR A 73 -5.46 0.15 14.06
C THR A 73 -4.45 -0.20 15.15
N ASP A 74 -4.67 0.32 16.35
CA ASP A 74 -3.91 -0.05 17.54
C ASP A 74 -4.56 -1.22 18.28
N TYR A 75 -3.86 -1.80 19.25
CA TYR A 75 -4.40 -2.88 20.08
C TYR A 75 -5.77 -2.51 20.71
N ARG A 76 -5.94 -1.25 21.11
CA ARG A 76 -7.17 -0.75 21.75
C ARG A 76 -8.28 -0.40 20.77
N ARG A 77 -8.02 -0.49 19.46
CA ARG A 77 -8.98 -0.27 18.37
C ARG A 77 -9.69 1.09 18.44
N LYS A 78 -9.01 2.12 18.95
CA LYS A 78 -9.60 3.44 19.21
C LYS A 78 -9.64 4.31 17.97
N LYS A 79 -8.67 4.11 17.08
CA LYS A 79 -8.50 4.88 15.86
C LYS A 79 -8.25 3.95 14.68
N TRP A 80 -8.71 4.39 13.52
CA TRP A 80 -8.68 3.63 12.29
C TRP A 80 -8.27 4.52 11.13
N LEU A 81 -7.48 3.94 10.24
CA LEU A 81 -7.12 4.56 8.96
C LEU A 81 -7.17 3.52 7.86
N GLY A 82 -7.88 3.84 6.78
CA GLY A 82 -8.11 2.94 5.66
C GLY A 82 -7.38 3.39 4.39
N PHE A 83 -6.88 2.44 3.61
CA PHE A 83 -6.28 2.64 2.30
C PHE A 83 -6.91 1.71 1.28
N LEU A 84 -7.05 2.19 0.06
CA LEU A 84 -7.42 1.38 -1.11
C LEU A 84 -6.21 1.31 -2.04
N VAL A 85 -5.72 0.11 -2.30
CA VAL A 85 -4.39 -0.13 -2.88
C VAL A 85 -4.49 -0.93 -4.17
N GLN A 86 -3.84 -0.43 -5.22
CA GLN A 86 -3.60 -1.16 -6.46
C GLN A 86 -2.15 -1.62 -6.52
N ALA A 87 -1.92 -2.92 -6.73
CA ALA A 87 -0.59 -3.46 -6.93
C ALA A 87 -0.15 -3.31 -8.39
N LYS A 88 1.15 -3.13 -8.61
CA LYS A 88 1.80 -3.17 -9.91
C LYS A 88 3.17 -3.86 -9.85
N VAL A 89 3.48 -4.72 -10.82
CA VAL A 89 4.78 -5.40 -10.92
C VAL A 89 5.62 -4.83 -12.07
N ILE A 90 6.93 -4.77 -11.87
CA ILE A 90 7.87 -4.45 -12.93
C ILE A 90 7.89 -5.56 -13.99
N ASP A 91 7.94 -5.14 -15.25
CA ASP A 91 8.21 -6.01 -16.38
C ASP A 91 9.72 -6.12 -16.63
N PHE A 92 10.23 -7.35 -16.71
CA PHE A 92 11.67 -7.60 -16.80
C PHE A 92 12.29 -7.10 -18.11
N ASP A 93 11.60 -7.25 -19.24
CA ASP A 93 12.10 -6.86 -20.57
C ASP A 93 12.24 -5.35 -20.69
N THR A 94 11.22 -4.63 -20.24
CA THR A 94 11.11 -3.18 -20.46
C THR A 94 11.58 -2.35 -19.28
N ASN A 95 11.83 -2.97 -18.12
CA ASN A 95 12.06 -2.27 -16.85
C ASN A 95 11.01 -1.19 -16.58
N SER A 96 9.74 -1.54 -16.81
CA SER A 96 8.61 -0.62 -16.72
C SER A 96 7.39 -1.28 -16.09
N PHE A 97 6.51 -0.48 -15.50
CA PHE A 97 5.21 -0.97 -15.04
C PHE A 97 4.22 -0.88 -16.21
N LYS A 98 4.20 -1.92 -17.05
CA LYS A 98 3.46 -1.94 -18.34
C LYS A 98 2.00 -1.48 -18.20
N HIS A 99 1.36 -1.84 -17.09
CA HIS A 99 -0.06 -1.59 -16.79
C HIS A 99 -0.30 -0.43 -15.81
N LEU A 100 0.68 0.47 -15.59
CA LEU A 100 0.51 1.61 -14.68
C LEU A 100 -0.64 2.54 -15.12
N HIS A 101 -0.68 2.86 -16.41
CA HIS A 101 -1.70 3.73 -17.01
C HIS A 101 -2.80 2.91 -17.69
N TYR A 102 -3.15 1.76 -17.11
CA TYR A 102 -4.13 0.85 -17.69
C TYR A 102 -5.52 1.49 -17.77
N ARG A 103 -6.21 1.18 -18.87
CA ARG A 103 -7.59 1.55 -19.12
C ARG A 103 -8.33 0.29 -19.55
N LYS A 104 -9.43 -0.04 -18.88
CA LYS A 104 -10.30 -1.17 -19.26
C LYS A 104 -11.00 -0.80 -20.56
N ASN A 105 -11.02 -1.70 -21.55
CA ASN A 105 -11.52 -1.43 -22.91
C ASN A 105 -12.98 -0.91 -22.96
N SER A 106 -13.79 -1.18 -21.94
CA SER A 106 -15.19 -0.72 -21.80
C SER A 106 -15.38 0.53 -20.93
N SER A 107 -14.33 1.01 -20.24
CA SER A 107 -14.42 2.17 -19.34
C SER A 107 -13.90 3.44 -20.03
N SER A 108 -14.60 4.55 -19.81
CA SER A 108 -14.07 5.88 -20.14
C SER A 108 -12.86 6.26 -19.27
N LEU A 109 -12.74 5.66 -18.09
CA LEU A 109 -11.80 6.04 -17.03
C LEU A 109 -10.58 5.12 -16.95
N TYR A 110 -9.44 5.71 -16.56
CA TYR A 110 -8.22 4.98 -16.21
C TYR A 110 -8.34 4.31 -14.84
N GLN A 111 -7.56 3.25 -14.60
CA GLN A 111 -7.57 2.53 -13.32
C GLN A 111 -7.25 3.45 -12.12
N CYS A 112 -6.33 4.40 -12.27
CA CYS A 112 -6.03 5.37 -11.22
C CYS A 112 -7.21 6.31 -10.90
N GLU A 113 -8.03 6.66 -11.90
CA GLU A 113 -9.23 7.48 -11.69
C GLU A 113 -10.32 6.70 -10.96
N LEU A 114 -10.54 5.44 -11.36
CA LEU A 114 -11.46 4.54 -10.66
C LEU A 114 -11.03 4.37 -9.20
N LEU A 115 -9.75 4.10 -8.95
CA LEU A 115 -9.22 3.93 -7.60
C LEU A 115 -9.44 5.18 -6.73
N ILE A 116 -9.14 6.38 -7.25
CA ILE A 116 -9.38 7.65 -6.53
C ILE A 116 -10.87 7.84 -6.24
N LYS A 117 -11.71 7.66 -7.27
CA LYS A 117 -13.16 7.81 -7.17
C LYS A 117 -13.74 6.88 -6.09
N HIS A 118 -13.46 5.59 -6.19
CA HIS A 118 -14.01 4.61 -5.24
C HIS A 118 -13.49 4.82 -3.82
N ALA A 119 -12.20 5.15 -3.65
CA ALA A 119 -11.66 5.43 -2.33
C ALA A 119 -12.35 6.62 -1.65
N LEU A 120 -12.65 7.70 -2.40
CA LEU A 120 -13.11 8.97 -1.83
C LEU A 120 -14.63 9.15 -1.83
N GLU A 121 -15.36 8.49 -2.73
CA GLU A 121 -16.83 8.46 -2.75
C GLU A 121 -17.42 7.35 -1.88
N SER A 122 -16.59 6.43 -1.40
CA SER A 122 -17.03 5.43 -0.42
C SER A 122 -17.65 6.08 0.81
N GLN A 123 -18.58 5.37 1.44
CA GLN A 123 -19.18 5.79 2.71
C GLN A 123 -18.11 6.05 3.79
N THR A 124 -16.99 5.35 3.69
CA THR A 124 -15.84 5.52 4.57
C THR A 124 -14.59 5.79 3.76
N ARG A 125 -14.23 7.07 3.68
CA ARG A 125 -13.11 7.58 2.87
C ARG A 125 -11.82 6.80 3.14
N LEU A 126 -11.24 6.29 2.07
CA LEU A 126 -9.96 5.60 2.06
C LEU A 126 -8.89 6.45 1.37
N ILE A 127 -7.63 6.24 1.72
CA ILE A 127 -6.51 6.85 1.00
C ILE A 127 -6.15 5.96 -0.20
N PRO A 128 -6.26 6.44 -1.46
CA PRO A 128 -5.92 5.66 -2.63
C PRO A 128 -4.40 5.62 -2.89
N LEU A 129 -3.81 4.42 -2.98
CA LEU A 129 -2.38 4.19 -3.18
C LEU A 129 -2.09 3.15 -4.27
N TYR A 130 -0.89 3.23 -4.81
CA TYR A 130 -0.28 2.16 -5.58
C TYR A 130 0.81 1.48 -4.76
N CYS A 131 0.91 0.15 -4.85
CA CYS A 131 2.02 -0.64 -4.33
C CYS A 131 2.79 -1.25 -5.49
N PHE A 132 4.09 -0.98 -5.57
CA PHE A 132 4.96 -1.45 -6.63
C PHE A 132 5.87 -2.56 -6.15
N TYR A 133 5.94 -3.64 -6.93
CA TYR A 133 6.91 -4.71 -6.77
C TYR A 133 8.02 -4.56 -7.81
N SER A 134 9.26 -4.38 -7.35
CA SER A 134 10.36 -4.05 -8.25
C SER A 134 11.68 -4.72 -7.91
N ASN A 135 12.50 -4.90 -8.94
CA ASN A 135 13.89 -5.32 -8.85
C ASN A 135 14.61 -4.84 -10.11
N TRP A 136 15.87 -4.44 -9.96
CA TRP A 136 16.76 -4.08 -11.04
C TRP A 136 18.18 -4.57 -10.76
N TYR A 137 19.01 -4.63 -11.80
CA TYR A 137 20.43 -4.92 -11.67
C TYR A 137 21.22 -3.67 -11.28
N ALA A 138 22.28 -3.83 -10.48
CA ALA A 138 23.17 -2.74 -10.02
C ALA A 138 23.71 -1.80 -11.12
N ASN A 139 23.77 -2.29 -12.36
CA ASN A 139 24.25 -1.51 -13.51
C ASN A 139 23.28 -0.37 -13.93
N TYR A 140 22.03 -0.38 -13.47
CA TYR A 140 21.07 0.69 -13.71
C TYR A 140 21.05 1.72 -12.57
N TYR A 141 21.09 1.24 -11.33
CA TYR A 141 21.05 2.02 -10.09
C TYR A 141 21.70 1.22 -8.97
N PRO A 142 22.19 1.86 -7.89
CA PRO A 142 22.53 1.14 -6.67
C PRO A 142 21.39 0.19 -6.28
N GLU A 143 21.73 -1.06 -5.97
CA GLU A 143 20.73 -2.01 -5.50
C GLU A 143 20.21 -1.55 -4.15
N ASP A 144 18.89 -1.48 -4.04
CA ASP A 144 18.22 -1.12 -2.81
C ASP A 144 17.02 -2.03 -2.61
N GLU A 145 17.24 -3.08 -1.82
CA GLU A 145 16.24 -4.09 -1.51
C GLU A 145 14.99 -3.50 -0.83
N SER A 146 15.08 -2.30 -0.26
CA SER A 146 13.91 -1.61 0.32
C SER A 146 12.86 -1.23 -0.72
N TYR A 147 13.21 -1.21 -2.02
CA TYR A 147 12.27 -0.98 -3.13
C TYR A 147 11.69 -2.26 -3.73
N GLY A 148 12.02 -3.43 -3.17
CA GLY A 148 11.34 -4.68 -3.50
C GLY A 148 9.82 -4.54 -3.42
N CYS A 149 9.36 -3.78 -2.42
CA CYS A 149 8.02 -3.23 -2.29
C CYS A 149 8.11 -1.73 -2.01
N SER A 150 7.44 -0.93 -2.83
CA SER A 150 7.35 0.53 -2.68
C SER A 150 5.92 1.01 -2.90
N ILE A 151 5.66 2.27 -2.60
CA ILE A 151 4.34 2.89 -2.69
C ILE A 151 4.42 4.26 -3.35
N LEU A 152 3.29 4.67 -3.95
CA LEU A 152 3.07 5.98 -4.53
C LEU A 152 1.58 6.34 -4.39
N SER A 153 1.28 7.61 -4.25
CA SER A 153 -0.12 8.07 -4.26
C SER A 153 -0.81 7.80 -5.60
N ALA A 154 -2.10 7.44 -5.56
CA ALA A 154 -2.89 7.34 -6.78
C ALA A 154 -3.03 8.70 -7.49
N PHE A 155 -3.02 9.81 -6.75
CA PHE A 155 -2.99 11.16 -7.35
C PHE A 155 -1.69 11.38 -8.11
N ALA A 156 -0.55 11.00 -7.54
CA ALA A 156 0.73 11.06 -8.23
C ALA A 156 0.71 10.23 -9.53
N VAL A 157 0.17 9.00 -9.50
CA VAL A 157 -0.02 8.20 -10.72
C VAL A 157 -0.92 8.92 -11.73
N ARG A 158 -2.01 9.56 -11.29
CA ARG A 158 -2.92 10.31 -12.16
C ARG A 158 -2.27 11.55 -12.79
N TYR A 159 -1.39 12.23 -12.06
CA TYR A 159 -0.58 13.34 -12.56
C TYR A 159 0.46 12.85 -13.58
N LEU A 160 1.10 11.71 -13.33
CA LEU A 160 2.01 11.09 -14.29
C LEU A 160 1.27 10.62 -15.55
N GLN A 161 0.04 10.12 -15.39
CA GLN A 161 -0.82 9.69 -16.49
C GLN A 161 -1.21 10.85 -17.43
N SER A 162 -1.33 12.08 -16.91
CA SER A 162 -1.67 13.26 -17.72
C SER A 162 -0.47 13.86 -18.46
N LYS A 163 0.77 13.51 -18.08
CA LYS A 163 1.96 13.93 -18.84
C LYS A 163 1.91 13.36 -20.26
N LYS A 164 2.30 14.15 -21.25
CA LYS A 164 2.35 13.75 -22.68
C LYS A 164 3.10 12.43 -22.91
N SER A 165 4.19 12.20 -22.19
CA SER A 165 5.01 11.00 -22.28
C SER A 165 4.46 9.79 -21.53
N LYS A 166 3.49 9.98 -20.63
CA LYS A 166 2.90 8.94 -19.76
C LYS A 166 3.95 8.01 -19.16
N PRO A 167 4.91 8.56 -18.40
CA PRO A 167 6.06 7.80 -17.95
C PRO A 167 5.63 6.62 -17.09
N LYS A 168 6.20 5.46 -17.38
CA LYS A 168 5.97 4.18 -16.68
C LYS A 168 7.25 3.38 -16.43
N ASN A 169 8.39 3.88 -16.88
CA ASN A 169 9.67 3.21 -16.70
C ASN A 169 10.18 3.41 -15.27
N LEU A 170 10.84 2.38 -14.73
CA LEU A 170 11.38 2.39 -13.37
C LEU A 170 12.32 3.59 -13.15
N LYS A 171 13.20 3.86 -14.12
CA LYS A 171 14.17 4.96 -14.08
C LYS A 171 13.53 6.30 -13.71
N PHE A 172 12.37 6.59 -14.32
CA PHE A 172 11.65 7.82 -14.08
C PHE A 172 10.85 7.79 -12.78
N LEU A 173 10.25 6.64 -12.46
CA LEU A 173 9.37 6.51 -11.29
C LEU A 173 10.13 6.41 -9.97
N LEU A 174 11.38 5.92 -9.98
CA LEU A 174 12.16 5.64 -8.79
C LEU A 174 12.29 6.86 -7.87
N LYS A 175 12.43 8.08 -8.43
CA LYS A 175 12.50 9.33 -7.65
C LYS A 175 11.22 9.69 -6.89
N TYR A 176 10.08 9.11 -7.27
CA TYR A 176 8.78 9.34 -6.64
C TYR A 176 8.33 8.17 -5.78
N MET A 177 8.95 7.01 -5.93
CA MET A 177 8.57 5.81 -5.17
C MET A 177 9.11 5.92 -3.75
N THR A 178 8.31 5.55 -2.77
CA THR A 178 8.74 5.46 -1.36
C THR A 178 8.78 3.99 -0.95
N PRO A 179 9.84 3.49 -0.30
CA PRO A 179 9.82 2.15 0.30
C PRO A 179 8.60 1.97 1.20
N TRP A 180 7.85 0.88 1.03
CA TRP A 180 6.55 0.74 1.68
C TRP A 180 6.62 0.63 3.21
N ASP A 181 7.77 0.23 3.77
CA ASP A 181 8.00 0.13 5.20
C ASP A 181 7.99 1.50 5.86
N LYS A 182 8.36 2.55 5.12
CA LYS A 182 8.25 3.95 5.56
C LYS A 182 6.83 4.36 5.90
N LEU A 183 5.82 3.65 5.40
CA LEU A 183 4.44 3.89 5.82
C LEU A 183 4.22 3.51 7.29
N VAL A 184 4.83 2.43 7.78
CA VAL A 184 4.55 1.85 9.10
C VAL A 184 5.65 2.05 10.14
N CYS A 185 6.88 2.33 9.70
CA CYS A 185 8.05 2.50 10.57
C CYS A 185 8.02 3.82 11.37
N CYS A 186 8.70 3.83 12.52
CA CYS A 186 8.88 5.02 13.35
C CYS A 186 10.06 5.87 12.83
N ASP A 187 9.81 6.87 11.99
CA ASP A 187 10.81 7.89 11.67
C ASP A 187 10.75 8.99 12.75
N GLY A 188 11.25 8.69 13.96
CA GLY A 188 11.50 9.69 15.01
C GLY A 188 10.43 9.88 16.09
N ASN A 189 9.22 9.31 15.95
CA ASN A 189 8.19 9.35 17.00
C ASN A 189 7.70 7.94 17.37
N GLN A 190 8.37 7.33 18.34
CA GLN A 190 8.08 5.96 18.78
C GLN A 190 6.78 5.83 19.59
N LEU A 191 6.20 6.94 20.06
CA LEU A 191 5.08 6.92 21.01
C LEU A 191 3.69 7.04 20.35
N ALA A 192 3.63 7.30 19.04
CA ALA A 192 2.36 7.39 18.32
C ALA A 192 1.78 5.99 18.03
N ASP A 193 0.46 5.84 18.22
CA ASP A 193 -0.28 4.66 17.80
C ASP A 193 -0.15 4.43 16.28
N LEU A 194 -0.36 3.18 15.83
CA LEU A 194 -0.17 2.79 14.44
C LEU A 194 -0.98 3.68 13.45
N PRO A 195 -2.30 3.91 13.61
CA PRO A 195 -3.05 4.82 12.74
C PRO A 195 -2.45 6.23 12.66
N SER A 196 -2.14 6.84 13.80
CA SER A 196 -1.55 8.18 13.87
C SER A 196 -0.20 8.23 13.17
N ARG A 197 0.64 7.20 13.38
CA ARG A 197 1.95 7.07 12.73
C ARG A 197 1.83 6.92 11.22
N VAL A 198 0.96 6.04 10.76
CA VAL A 198 0.70 5.81 9.33
C VAL A 198 0.15 7.07 8.65
N LEU A 199 -0.80 7.78 9.30
CA LEU A 199 -1.33 9.05 8.80
C LEU A 199 -0.22 10.10 8.65
N ASN A 200 0.64 10.22 9.66
CA ASN A 200 1.76 11.16 9.66
C ASN A 200 2.78 10.83 8.56
N ASN A 201 3.15 9.56 8.43
CA ASN A 201 4.09 9.10 7.40
C ASN A 201 3.53 9.34 5.99
N TRP A 202 2.26 9.04 5.75
CA TRP A 202 1.62 9.37 4.47
C TRP A 202 1.64 10.88 4.19
N LYS A 203 1.28 11.73 5.16
CA LYS A 203 1.27 13.19 5.01
C LYS A 203 2.65 13.78 4.73
N ASN A 204 3.70 13.22 5.35
CA ASN A 204 5.04 13.82 5.32
C ASN A 204 5.99 13.20 4.30
N LEU A 205 5.76 11.95 3.89
CA LEU A 205 6.67 11.21 2.99
C LEU A 205 6.06 10.96 1.62
N ILE A 206 4.76 10.63 1.54
CA ILE A 206 4.13 10.19 0.29
C ILE A 206 3.39 11.35 -0.39
N ARG A 207 2.61 12.10 0.37
CA ARG A 207 1.80 13.21 -0.16
C ARG A 207 2.64 14.33 -0.80
N PRO A 208 3.79 14.76 -0.24
CA PRO A 208 4.57 15.86 -0.82
C PRO A 208 5.10 15.56 -2.24
N ILE A 209 5.31 14.28 -2.56
CA ILE A 209 5.73 13.81 -3.89
C ILE A 209 4.72 14.22 -4.98
N GLU A 210 3.44 14.31 -4.62
CA GLU A 210 2.39 14.74 -5.54
C GLU A 210 2.61 16.18 -6.01
N GLU A 211 3.05 17.05 -5.10
CA GLU A 211 3.31 18.47 -5.39
C GLU A 211 4.56 18.64 -6.27
N GLU A 212 5.59 17.82 -6.04
CA GLU A 212 6.76 17.75 -6.92
C GLU A 212 6.37 17.39 -8.35
N ILE A 213 5.51 16.37 -8.52
CA ILE A 213 5.07 15.95 -9.86
C ILE A 213 4.25 17.05 -10.55
N VAL A 214 3.34 17.71 -9.82
CA VAL A 214 2.52 18.80 -10.35
C VAL A 214 3.37 19.96 -10.83
N GLY A 215 4.42 20.32 -10.08
CA GLY A 215 5.38 21.36 -10.49
C GLY A 215 6.12 21.07 -11.80
N GLU A 216 6.13 19.82 -12.26
CA GLU A 216 6.75 19.39 -13.53
C GLU A 216 5.75 19.22 -14.70
N ILE A 217 4.46 19.55 -14.53
CA ILE A 217 3.46 19.40 -15.59
C ILE A 217 3.39 20.67 -16.44
N ASP A 218 3.55 20.53 -17.76
CA ASP A 218 3.38 21.63 -18.72
C ASP A 218 1.99 22.28 -18.62
N GLU A 219 1.91 23.61 -18.69
CA GLU A 219 0.67 24.41 -18.54
C GLU A 219 -0.49 23.92 -19.44
N THR A 220 -0.19 23.39 -20.63
CA THR A 220 -1.20 22.88 -21.58
C THR A 220 -1.86 21.57 -21.17
N ASN A 221 -1.27 20.79 -20.25
CA ASN A 221 -1.89 19.59 -19.68
C ASN A 221 -2.66 19.86 -18.37
N SER A 222 -2.59 21.09 -17.85
CA SER A 222 -3.31 21.54 -16.65
C SER A 222 -4.82 21.47 -16.85
N ASP A 223 -5.32 21.85 -18.03
CA ASP A 223 -6.77 21.92 -18.32
C ASP A 223 -7.48 20.56 -18.26
N ILE A 224 -6.78 19.44 -18.50
CA ILE A 224 -7.33 18.08 -18.38
C ILE A 224 -7.41 17.61 -16.92
N LEU A 225 -6.65 18.25 -16.01
CA LEU A 225 -6.66 17.98 -14.58
C LEU A 225 -7.72 18.81 -13.83
N ASN A 226 -8.43 19.73 -14.48
CA ASN A 226 -9.06 20.87 -13.81
C ASN A 226 -10.52 20.71 -13.36
N TYR A 227 -11.27 19.68 -13.76
CA TYR A 227 -12.70 19.61 -13.35
C TYR A 227 -12.98 18.73 -12.13
N GLU A 228 -12.57 17.45 -12.12
CA GLU A 228 -12.94 16.52 -11.03
C GLU A 228 -11.85 16.35 -9.96
N LEU A 229 -10.57 16.48 -10.33
CA LEU A 229 -9.48 16.32 -9.36
C LEU A 229 -9.52 17.35 -8.23
N PRO A 230 -9.87 18.63 -8.43
CA PRO A 230 -10.01 19.58 -7.32
C PRO A 230 -11.03 19.12 -6.27
N TYR A 231 -12.15 18.54 -6.72
CA TYR A 231 -13.17 17.98 -5.83
C TYR A 231 -12.60 16.82 -5.01
N TYR A 232 -12.04 15.81 -5.65
CA TYR A 232 -11.44 14.67 -4.95
C TYR A 232 -10.26 15.08 -4.07
N ARG A 233 -9.45 16.03 -4.51
CA ARG A 233 -8.32 16.58 -3.75
C ARG A 233 -8.80 17.24 -2.46
N SER A 234 -9.92 17.96 -2.50
CA SER A 234 -10.49 18.58 -1.31
C SER A 234 -10.90 17.53 -0.26
N ILE A 235 -11.46 16.40 -0.69
CA ILE A 235 -11.82 15.29 0.20
C ILE A 235 -10.55 14.63 0.76
N TYR A 236 -9.61 14.29 -0.13
CA TYR A 236 -8.34 13.64 0.18
C TYR A 236 -7.52 14.43 1.21
N ASN A 237 -7.45 15.75 1.06
CA ASN A 237 -6.73 16.64 1.98
C ASN A 237 -7.34 16.66 3.39
N ASN A 238 -8.62 16.31 3.51
CA ASN A 238 -9.38 16.35 4.76
C ASN A 238 -9.58 14.96 5.39
N ILE A 239 -8.90 13.92 4.91
CA ILE A 239 -8.94 12.59 5.53
C ILE A 239 -8.36 12.68 6.96
N GLN A 240 -9.09 12.12 7.92
CA GLN A 240 -8.74 12.03 9.34
C GLN A 240 -8.89 10.59 9.82
N LEU A 241 -8.35 10.32 11.01
CA LEU A 241 -8.56 9.05 11.71
C LEU A 241 -10.04 8.90 12.08
N LEU A 242 -10.55 7.67 11.96
CA LEU A 242 -11.92 7.33 12.33
C LEU A 242 -11.95 6.71 13.73
N ASP A 243 -13.03 6.94 14.47
CA ASP A 243 -13.25 6.28 15.77
C ASP A 243 -13.71 4.83 15.64
N LYS A 244 -14.31 4.48 14.50
CA LYS A 244 -14.80 3.13 14.18
C LYS A 244 -14.55 2.81 12.70
N PRO A 245 -14.23 1.56 12.35
CA PRO A 245 -14.12 1.17 10.96
C PRO A 245 -15.51 0.80 10.41
N PRO A 246 -15.63 0.61 9.09
CA PRO A 246 -16.83 0.08 8.46
C PRO A 246 -17.26 -1.26 9.06
N GLU A 247 -18.54 -1.60 8.92
CA GLU A 247 -19.12 -2.83 9.44
C GLU A 247 -18.42 -4.10 8.94
N TYR A 248 -18.11 -4.18 7.64
CA TYR A 248 -17.41 -5.34 7.07
C TYR A 248 -16.00 -5.55 7.63
N VAL A 249 -15.34 -4.48 8.11
CA VAL A 249 -14.05 -4.59 8.80
C VAL A 249 -14.25 -5.17 10.21
N GLN A 250 -15.34 -4.81 10.89
CA GLN A 250 -15.69 -5.40 12.19
C GLN A 250 -16.01 -6.89 12.02
N LEU A 251 -16.84 -7.24 11.03
CA LEU A 251 -17.13 -8.63 10.67
C LEU A 251 -15.84 -9.43 10.37
N LEU A 252 -14.82 -8.83 9.74
CA LEU A 252 -13.53 -9.51 9.53
C LEU A 252 -12.83 -9.83 10.85
N LEU A 253 -12.85 -8.90 11.80
CA LEU A 253 -12.20 -9.08 13.11
C LEU A 253 -12.91 -10.13 13.95
N ASP A 254 -14.23 -10.24 13.80
CA ASP A 254 -15.07 -11.21 14.50
C ASP A 254 -15.12 -12.57 13.76
N ASN A 255 -14.42 -12.68 12.61
CA ASN A 255 -14.40 -13.86 11.75
C ASN A 255 -15.80 -14.25 11.22
N GLU A 256 -16.64 -13.24 11.00
CA GLU A 256 -18.01 -13.33 10.49
C GLU A 256 -18.15 -12.76 9.06
N LEU A 257 -17.07 -12.27 8.46
CA LEU A 257 -17.09 -11.74 7.10
C LEU A 257 -17.26 -12.85 6.07
N VAL A 258 -18.43 -12.87 5.43
CA VAL A 258 -18.78 -13.79 4.34
C VAL A 258 -18.79 -13.08 3.00
N ASP A 259 -19.45 -11.91 2.94
CA ASP A 259 -19.69 -11.19 1.69
C ASP A 259 -18.57 -10.20 1.38
N GLN A 260 -18.30 -10.02 0.09
CA GLN A 260 -17.35 -9.02 -0.38
C GLN A 260 -17.93 -7.61 -0.19
N PRO A 261 -17.16 -6.65 0.37
CA PRO A 261 -17.66 -5.31 0.56
C PRO A 261 -17.89 -4.61 -0.79
N ASN A 262 -18.76 -3.60 -0.81
CA ASN A 262 -19.12 -2.86 -2.02
C ASN A 262 -17.93 -2.25 -2.79
N LEU A 263 -16.78 -2.06 -2.15
CA LEU A 263 -15.56 -1.60 -2.80
C LEU A 263 -14.84 -2.68 -3.61
N ASN A 264 -15.32 -3.91 -3.54
CA ASN A 264 -14.84 -5.10 -4.23
C ASN A 264 -13.31 -5.25 -4.26
N PRO A 265 -12.58 -4.99 -3.16
CA PRO A 265 -11.16 -5.28 -3.13
C PRO A 265 -10.99 -6.80 -3.20
N ARG A 266 -9.99 -7.27 -3.94
CA ARG A 266 -9.69 -8.71 -3.97
C ARG A 266 -9.31 -9.23 -2.58
N THR A 267 -8.62 -8.39 -1.82
CA THR A 267 -8.17 -8.73 -0.48
C THR A 267 -8.48 -7.61 0.51
N LEU A 268 -8.99 -7.95 1.69
CA LEU A 268 -9.13 -7.06 2.84
C LEU A 268 -8.13 -7.47 3.93
N THR A 269 -7.33 -6.53 4.44
CA THR A 269 -6.39 -6.78 5.54
C THR A 269 -6.49 -5.72 6.63
N VAL A 270 -6.57 -6.16 7.88
CA VAL A 270 -6.41 -5.30 9.07
C VAL A 270 -5.05 -5.56 9.69
N PHE A 271 -4.29 -4.50 9.90
CA PHE A 271 -3.04 -4.45 10.66
C PHE A 271 -3.33 -3.85 12.04
N GLN A 272 -3.25 -4.68 13.08
CA GLN A 272 -3.43 -4.28 14.48
C GLN A 272 -2.08 -4.36 15.20
N GLU A 273 -1.47 -3.22 15.52
CA GLU A 273 -0.21 -3.20 16.29
C GLU A 273 -0.46 -3.51 17.78
N ARG A 274 0.36 -4.40 18.36
CA ARG A 274 0.37 -4.76 19.79
C ARG A 274 0.54 -3.56 20.73
N ASP A 275 0.07 -3.72 21.99
CA ASP A 275 0.39 -2.77 23.05
C ASP A 275 1.85 -2.96 23.49
N ARG A 276 2.67 -1.92 23.35
CA ARG A 276 4.08 -1.95 23.77
C ARG A 276 4.25 -2.16 25.27
N ALA A 277 3.23 -1.84 26.08
CA ALA A 277 3.28 -2.07 27.53
C ALA A 277 3.30 -3.56 27.90
N THR A 278 2.75 -4.44 27.05
CA THR A 278 2.76 -5.90 27.30
C THR A 278 4.07 -6.59 26.92
N ASP A 279 4.91 -5.98 26.08
CA ASP A 279 6.19 -6.58 25.69
C ASP A 279 7.22 -6.49 26.83
N ASN A 280 7.22 -5.42 27.63
CA ASN A 280 8.15 -5.25 28.76
C ASN A 280 7.85 -6.19 29.96
N ASN A 281 6.61 -6.67 30.11
CA ASN A 281 6.23 -7.55 31.23
C ASN A 281 6.52 -9.04 30.96
N ASN A 282 6.64 -9.43 29.69
CA ASN A 282 7.01 -10.81 29.33
C ASN A 282 8.53 -11.03 29.39
N GLU A 283 9.34 -9.98 29.21
CA GLU A 283 10.81 -10.08 29.35
C GLU A 283 11.24 -10.28 30.81
N SER A 284 10.47 -9.79 31.80
CA SER A 284 10.77 -9.99 33.22
C SER A 284 10.44 -11.38 33.77
N MET A 285 9.61 -12.17 33.08
CA MET A 285 9.26 -13.54 33.51
C MET A 285 10.22 -14.62 32.96
N ASP A 286 10.96 -14.30 31.90
CA ASP A 286 11.92 -15.24 31.30
C ASP A 286 13.29 -15.22 32.01
N GLU A 287 13.63 -14.16 32.76
CA GLU A 287 14.87 -14.10 33.57
C GLU A 287 14.75 -14.78 34.96
N GLU A 288 13.54 -14.97 35.51
CA GLU A 288 13.36 -15.64 36.81
C GLU A 288 13.37 -17.18 36.76
N ASN A 289 13.40 -17.80 35.57
CA ASN A 289 13.37 -19.26 35.41
C ASN A 289 14.69 -19.92 35.00
N LEU A 290 15.82 -19.20 35.05
CA LEU A 290 17.16 -19.76 34.79
C LEU A 290 18.05 -19.89 36.02
N GLY A 291 17.49 -19.75 37.22
CA GLY A 291 18.21 -19.97 38.47
C GLY A 291 17.85 -21.28 39.17
N PHE A 292 18.34 -22.43 38.67
CA PHE A 292 18.66 -23.63 39.47
C PHE A 292 19.66 -24.53 38.74
#